data_AF-A0A835KJ57-F1
#
_entry.id   AF-A0A835KJ57-F1
#
_cell.length_a   1.000
_cell.length_b   1.000
_cell.length_c   1.000
_cell.angle_alpha   90.00
_cell.angle_beta   90.00
_cell.angle_gamma   90.00
#
_symmetry.space_group_name_H-M   'P 1'
#
loop_
_entity.id
_entity.type
_entity.pdbx_description
1 polymer ?
#
loop_
_entity_poly.entity_id
_entity_poly.type
_entity_poly.pdbx_seq_one_letter_code
_entity_poly.pdbx_strand_id
1 'polypeptide(L)'
;MCEPAGDILVFLTGEWEIEDACWNINKKINNLGDNVGPVQVVPLYSTLPLAMQLKVFEPGPASLRGGPPGRKIVVSTNIAETSLTIDAPESLMRALEVLNYLGALDDESNLTTLGDIMSEFPLDPQMSKMLVISSKHNCSNETATIAAMLSAPNCFLRPREAQKAADEAKTRFGHIDGDHLTLLNVYHA
;
A
#
# COMPACT_ATOMS: atom_id res chain seq x y z
N MET A 1 -25.80 1.18 28.27
CA MET A 1 -24.52 0.47 28.09
C MET A 1 -23.57 1.42 27.39
N CYS A 2 -22.33 1.55 27.85
CA CYS A 2 -21.28 2.31 27.13
C CYS A 2 -20.46 1.35 26.27
N GLU A 3 -20.15 1.76 25.04
CA GLU A 3 -19.22 1.07 24.14
C GLU A 3 -17.84 0.88 24.79
N PRO A 4 -17.08 -0.18 24.44
CA PRO A 4 -15.72 -0.41 24.93
C PRO A 4 -14.71 0.65 24.45
N ALA A 5 -13.47 0.59 24.93
CA ALA A 5 -12.41 1.48 24.46
C ALA A 5 -12.11 1.25 22.96
N GLY A 6 -11.82 2.34 22.24
CA GLY A 6 -11.55 2.32 20.81
C GLY A 6 -11.74 3.68 20.17
N ASP A 7 -11.01 3.91 19.07
CA ASP A 7 -11.14 5.10 18.25
C ASP A 7 -12.35 4.98 17.30
N ILE A 8 -12.85 6.13 16.87
CA ILE A 8 -14.05 6.24 16.05
C ILE A 8 -13.70 6.89 14.72
N LEU A 9 -14.12 6.28 13.62
CA LEU A 9 -14.07 6.86 12.28
C LEU A 9 -15.48 7.25 11.83
N VAL A 10 -15.67 8.52 11.47
CA VAL A 10 -16.92 9.09 10.98
C VAL A 10 -16.74 9.54 9.54
N PHE A 11 -17.69 9.20 8.67
CA PHE A 11 -17.68 9.60 7.27
C PHE A 11 -18.68 10.72 7.01
N LEU A 12 -18.20 11.79 6.38
CA LEU A 12 -18.99 12.92 5.89
C LEU A 12 -18.58 13.27 4.46
N THR A 13 -19.40 14.08 3.78
CA THR A 13 -19.28 14.23 2.32
C THR A 13 -18.38 15.37 1.89
N GLY A 14 -18.15 16.36 2.76
CA GLY A 14 -17.35 17.54 2.41
C GLY A 14 -16.66 18.22 3.58
N GLU A 15 -15.69 19.06 3.26
CA GLU A 15 -14.87 19.84 4.21
C GLU A 15 -15.72 20.64 5.20
N TRP A 16 -16.73 21.38 4.71
CA TRP A 16 -17.63 22.17 5.55
C TRP A 16 -18.41 21.32 6.57
N GLU A 17 -18.89 20.14 6.15
CA GLU A 17 -19.61 19.22 7.06
C GLU A 17 -18.67 18.67 8.12
N ILE A 18 -17.41 18.38 7.75
CA ILE A 18 -16.39 17.90 8.67
C ILE A 18 -16.08 18.95 9.71
N GLU A 19 -15.79 20.19 9.31
CA GLU A 19 -15.47 21.27 10.24
C GLU A 19 -16.64 21.57 11.18
N ASP A 20 -17.87 21.62 10.65
CA ASP A 20 -19.07 21.82 11.47
C ASP A 20 -19.30 20.66 12.45
N ALA A 21 -19.11 19.41 12.00
CA ALA A 21 -19.20 18.24 12.87
C ALA A 21 -18.12 18.27 13.97
N CYS A 22 -16.87 18.57 13.62
CA CYS A 22 -15.77 18.69 14.58
C CYS A 22 -16.06 19.76 15.63
N TRP A 23 -16.56 20.93 15.20
CA TRP A 23 -16.97 22.01 16.10
C TRP A 23 -18.11 21.58 17.03
N ASN A 24 -19.16 20.97 16.48
CA ASN A 24 -20.33 20.52 17.25
C ASN A 24 -19.98 19.41 18.26
N ILE A 25 -19.11 18.47 17.87
CA ILE A 25 -18.64 17.39 18.74
C ILE A 25 -17.83 17.98 19.89
N ASN A 26 -16.85 18.84 19.61
CA ASN A 26 -16.03 19.49 20.64
C ASN A 26 -16.88 20.32 21.61
N LYS A 27 -17.86 21.09 21.10
CA LYS A 27 -18.78 21.86 21.93
C LYS A 27 -19.62 20.98 22.87
N LYS A 28 -20.13 19.85 22.38
CA LYS A 28 -20.89 18.89 23.20
C LYS A 28 -20.03 18.21 24.26
N ILE A 29 -18.80 17.82 23.91
CA ILE A 29 -17.84 17.23 24.85
C ILE A 29 -17.54 18.21 25.98
N ASN A 30 -17.26 19.48 25.64
CA ASN A 30 -17.00 20.52 26.64
C ASN A 30 -18.18 20.75 27.60
N ASN A 31 -19.42 20.61 27.11
CA ASN A 31 -20.62 20.73 27.94
C ASN A 31 -20.86 19.50 28.84
N LEU A 32 -20.36 18.32 28.45
CA LEU A 32 -20.50 17.09 29.23
C LEU A 32 -19.53 17.02 30.42
N GLY A 33 -18.43 17.78 30.37
CA GLY A 33 -17.45 17.88 31.45
C GLY A 33 -16.85 16.52 31.82
N ASP A 34 -16.78 16.24 33.12
CA ASP A 34 -16.14 15.03 33.66
C ASP A 34 -16.92 13.72 33.40
N ASN A 35 -18.11 13.79 32.79
CA ASN A 35 -18.90 12.60 32.43
C ASN A 35 -18.32 11.83 31.23
N VAL A 36 -17.38 12.44 30.50
CA VAL A 36 -16.71 11.83 29.35
C VAL A 36 -15.20 11.80 29.61
N GLY A 37 -14.54 10.76 29.11
CA GLY A 37 -13.09 10.71 29.11
C GLY A 37 -12.50 11.76 28.16
N PRO A 38 -11.18 11.95 28.15
CA PRO A 38 -10.52 12.82 27.18
C PRO A 38 -10.86 12.42 25.75
N VAL A 39 -11.34 13.36 24.94
CA VAL A 39 -11.67 13.11 23.53
C VAL A 39 -10.84 14.03 22.64
N GLN A 40 -10.22 13.46 21.61
CA GLN A 40 -9.52 14.21 20.57
C GLN A 40 -10.29 14.07 19.26
N VAL A 41 -10.72 15.19 18.68
CA VAL A 41 -11.41 15.21 17.39
C VAL A 41 -10.44 15.68 16.31
N VAL A 42 -10.32 14.92 15.21
CA VAL A 42 -9.37 15.18 14.13
C VAL A 42 -10.11 15.24 12.78
N PRO A 43 -10.11 16.38 12.07
CA PRO A 43 -10.67 16.47 10.72
C PRO A 43 -9.71 15.84 9.69
N LEU A 44 -10.27 15.22 8.65
CA LEU A 44 -9.50 14.60 7.58
C LEU A 44 -10.16 14.78 6.20
N TYR A 45 -9.65 15.73 5.41
CA TYR A 45 -10.11 16.01 4.05
C TYR A 45 -8.94 16.43 3.14
N SER A 46 -9.15 16.37 1.83
CA SER A 46 -8.08 16.46 0.82
C SER A 46 -7.33 17.79 0.78
N THR A 47 -7.98 18.90 1.13
CA THR A 47 -7.41 20.26 1.13
C THR A 47 -6.59 20.57 2.40
N LEU A 48 -6.64 19.69 3.41
CA LEU A 48 -5.92 19.88 4.67
C LEU A 48 -4.39 19.76 4.45
N PRO A 49 -3.54 20.63 5.03
CA PRO A 49 -2.09 20.49 4.93
C PRO A 49 -1.59 19.14 5.47
N LEU A 50 -0.53 18.58 4.85
CA LEU A 50 -0.01 17.24 5.21
C LEU A 50 0.30 17.09 6.71
N ALA A 51 0.93 18.10 7.32
CA ALA A 51 1.24 18.08 8.75
C ALA A 51 -0.01 17.92 9.64
N MET A 52 -1.16 18.42 9.19
CA MET A 52 -2.44 18.27 9.88
C MET A 52 -3.12 16.94 9.55
N GLN A 53 -3.00 16.42 8.32
CA GLN A 53 -3.48 15.08 7.96
C GLN A 53 -2.79 13.99 8.80
N LEU A 54 -1.48 14.11 9.02
CA LEU A 54 -0.70 13.14 9.79
C LEU A 54 -1.10 13.06 11.28
N LYS A 55 -1.82 14.04 11.83
CA LYS A 55 -2.36 13.99 13.21
C LYS A 55 -3.33 12.83 13.43
N VAL A 56 -3.90 12.29 12.36
CA VAL A 56 -4.73 11.09 12.43
C VAL A 56 -3.95 9.90 13.01
N PHE A 57 -2.63 9.83 12.78
CA PHE A 57 -1.76 8.75 13.23
C PHE A 57 -1.15 8.93 14.62
N GLU A 58 -1.29 10.12 15.23
CA GLU A 58 -0.85 10.32 16.61
C GLU A 58 -1.60 9.34 17.56
N PRO A 59 -1.05 8.92 18.70
CA PRO A 59 -1.82 8.13 19.65
C PRO A 59 -3.02 8.93 20.16
N GLY A 60 -4.17 8.26 20.31
CA GLY A 60 -5.35 8.84 20.95
C GLY A 60 -5.09 9.26 22.40
N PRO A 61 -5.95 10.12 22.98
CA PRO A 61 -5.72 10.65 24.32
C PRO A 61 -5.76 9.53 25.38
N ALA A 62 -4.83 9.58 26.33
CA ALA A 62 -4.75 8.58 27.39
C ALA A 62 -5.96 8.65 28.34
N SER A 63 -6.45 7.48 28.75
CA SER A 63 -7.51 7.36 29.75
C SER A 63 -7.06 7.91 31.11
N LEU A 64 -7.94 8.66 31.78
CA LEU A 64 -7.70 9.12 33.14
C LEU A 64 -7.82 7.96 34.15
N ARG A 65 -7.02 7.97 35.22
CA ARG A 65 -7.09 6.93 36.27
C ARG A 65 -8.49 6.88 36.88
N GLY A 66 -9.19 5.76 36.68
CA GLY A 66 -10.54 5.54 37.21
C GLY A 66 -11.66 6.29 36.48
N GLY A 67 -11.35 6.98 35.38
CA GLY A 67 -12.33 7.68 34.54
C GLY A 67 -12.72 6.89 33.28
N PRO A 68 -13.66 7.42 32.47
CA PRO A 68 -14.00 6.81 31.18
C PRO A 68 -12.79 6.76 30.24
N PRO A 69 -12.75 5.81 29.28
CA PRO A 69 -11.63 5.68 28.36
C PRO A 69 -11.49 6.92 27.47
N GLY A 70 -10.24 7.29 27.19
CA GLY A 70 -9.96 8.30 26.18
C GLY A 70 -10.28 7.78 24.77
N ARG A 71 -10.70 8.67 23.86
CA ARG A 71 -11.05 8.32 22.48
C ARG A 71 -10.55 9.34 21.47
N LYS A 72 -10.06 8.87 20.34
CA LYS A 72 -9.92 9.70 19.14
C LYS A 72 -11.15 9.53 18.25
N ILE A 73 -11.63 10.64 17.70
CA ILE A 73 -12.69 10.68 16.69
C ILE A 73 -12.11 11.32 15.44
N VAL A 74 -11.96 10.52 14.38
CA VAL A 74 -11.54 10.97 13.07
C VAL A 74 -12.79 11.22 12.23
N VAL A 75 -12.94 12.44 11.72
CA VAL A 75 -14.07 12.81 10.85
C VAL A 75 -13.51 13.04 9.46
N SER A 76 -13.87 12.16 8.51
CA SER A 76 -13.20 12.07 7.21
C SER A 76 -14.15 12.03 6.03
N THR A 77 -13.62 12.34 4.84
CA THR A 77 -14.25 11.99 3.56
C THR A 77 -13.75 10.64 3.05
N ASN A 78 -14.55 9.95 2.23
CA ASN A 78 -14.16 8.68 1.58
C ASN A 78 -12.87 8.78 0.74
N ILE A 79 -12.56 9.97 0.21
CA ILE A 79 -11.34 10.24 -0.57
C ILE A 79 -10.12 10.32 0.35
N ALA A 80 -10.27 10.91 1.53
CA ALA A 80 -9.18 11.05 2.47
C ALA A 80 -8.86 9.71 3.18
N GLU A 81 -9.85 8.84 3.40
CA GLU A 81 -9.63 7.46 3.86
C GLU A 81 -8.77 6.66 2.87
N THR A 82 -9.12 6.69 1.58
CA THR A 82 -8.40 5.94 0.54
C THR A 82 -7.00 6.48 0.28
N SER A 83 -6.77 7.77 0.55
CA SER A 83 -5.45 8.42 0.39
C SER A 83 -4.52 8.20 1.59
N LEU A 84 -5.07 7.87 2.77
CA LEU A 84 -4.34 7.63 4.00
C LEU A 84 -4.72 6.25 4.56
N THR A 85 -4.22 5.19 3.92
CA THR A 85 -4.17 3.90 4.61
C THR A 85 -3.30 4.05 5.86
N ILE A 86 -3.78 3.54 6.99
CA ILE A 86 -3.13 3.69 8.31
C ILE A 86 -1.73 3.05 8.39
N ASP A 87 -1.36 2.30 7.34
CA ASP A 87 -0.04 1.68 7.16
C ASP A 87 0.91 2.51 6.28
N ALA A 88 0.55 3.73 5.87
CA ALA A 88 1.33 4.52 4.90
C ALA A 88 2.80 4.77 5.32
N PRO A 89 3.13 5.12 6.57
CA PRO A 89 4.53 5.31 6.97
C PRO A 89 5.35 4.03 6.87
N GLU A 90 4.80 2.90 7.33
CA GLU A 90 5.46 1.59 7.29
C GLU A 90 5.58 1.07 5.85
N SER A 91 4.57 1.33 5.02
CA SER A 91 4.58 0.97 3.59
C SER A 91 5.60 1.80 2.80
N LEU A 92 5.74 3.09 3.11
CA LEU A 92 6.78 3.95 2.54
C LEU A 92 8.17 3.51 2.96
N MET A 93 8.37 3.19 4.24
CA MET A 93 9.65 2.66 4.73
C MET A 93 10.02 1.37 4.01
N ARG A 94 9.09 0.41 3.88
CA ARG A 94 9.31 -0.83 3.11
C ARG A 94 9.64 -0.57 1.64
N ALA A 95 8.97 0.39 1.00
CA ALA A 95 9.26 0.75 -0.38
C ALA A 95 10.69 1.32 -0.53
N LEU A 96 11.10 2.20 0.39
CA LEU A 96 12.45 2.75 0.41
C LEU A 96 13.52 1.67 0.66
N GLU A 97 13.27 0.76 1.60
CA GLU A 97 14.15 -0.38 1.87
C GLU A 97 14.35 -1.26 0.63
N VAL A 98 13.25 -1.57 -0.07
CA VAL A 98 13.31 -2.35 -1.32
C VAL A 98 14.12 -1.61 -2.39
N LEU A 99 13.88 -0.31 -2.61
CA LEU A 99 14.61 0.47 -3.60
C LEU A 99 16.10 0.59 -3.27
N ASN A 100 16.44 0.77 -1.99
CA ASN A 100 17.83 0.77 -1.53
C ASN A 100 18.49 -0.61 -1.72
N TYR A 101 17.82 -1.70 -1.36
CA TYR A 101 18.31 -3.07 -1.60
C TYR A 101 18.49 -3.38 -3.09
N LEU A 102 17.62 -2.83 -3.94
CA LEU A 102 17.75 -2.92 -5.39
C LEU A 102 18.88 -2.04 -5.93
N GLY A 103 19.48 -1.15 -5.13
CA GLY A 103 20.52 -0.22 -5.56
C GLY A 103 19.98 0.91 -6.43
N ALA A 104 18.67 1.16 -6.40
CA ALA A 104 18.05 2.28 -7.08
C ALA A 104 18.30 3.60 -6.34
N LEU A 105 18.53 3.54 -5.02
CA LEU A 105 18.90 4.68 -4.17
C LEU A 105 20.33 4.51 -3.63
N ASP A 106 21.02 5.61 -3.38
CA ASP A 106 22.29 5.65 -2.67
C ASP A 106 22.11 5.84 -1.15
N ASP A 107 23.21 5.86 -0.40
CA ASP A 107 23.21 6.02 1.06
C ASP A 107 22.62 7.36 1.54
N GLU A 108 22.56 8.36 0.64
CA GLU A 108 21.97 9.68 0.89
C GLU A 108 20.50 9.74 0.42
N SER A 109 19.93 8.61 -0.01
CA SER A 109 18.58 8.47 -0.57
C SER A 109 18.35 9.22 -1.89
N ASN A 110 19.41 9.53 -2.64
CA ASN A 110 19.31 10.06 -3.99
C ASN A 110 19.23 8.93 -5.01
N LEU A 111 18.66 9.22 -6.18
CA LEU A 111 18.52 8.25 -7.26
C LEU A 111 19.90 7.94 -7.87
N THR A 112 20.25 6.66 -7.93
CA THR A 112 21.47 6.22 -8.61
C THR A 112 21.28 6.22 -10.12
N THR A 113 22.35 6.05 -10.89
CA THR A 113 22.26 5.84 -12.34
C THR A 113 21.43 4.60 -12.71
N LEU A 114 21.48 3.55 -11.89
CA LEU A 114 20.62 2.37 -12.03
C LEU A 114 19.16 2.74 -11.76
N GLY A 115 18.89 3.49 -10.69
CA GLY A 115 17.55 3.95 -10.34
C GLY A 115 16.93 4.85 -11.41
N ASP A 116 17.72 5.73 -12.00
CA ASP A 116 17.31 6.64 -13.08
C ASP A 116 16.83 5.86 -14.30
N ILE A 117 17.65 4.92 -14.78
CA ILE A 117 17.28 4.03 -15.89
C ILE A 117 16.06 3.17 -15.52
N MET A 118 16.01 2.62 -14.30
CA MET A 118 14.85 1.84 -13.84
C MET A 118 13.55 2.65 -13.87
N SER A 119 13.61 3.95 -13.59
CA SER A 119 12.44 4.84 -13.55
C SER A 119 11.79 5.07 -14.93
N GLU A 120 12.53 4.78 -16.02
CA GLU A 120 12.00 4.88 -17.39
C GLU A 120 11.10 3.69 -17.77
N PHE A 121 11.16 2.57 -17.05
CA PHE A 121 10.39 1.38 -17.36
C PHE A 121 9.02 1.40 -16.65
N PRO A 122 7.92 1.08 -17.35
CA PRO A 122 6.58 0.97 -16.76
C PRO A 122 6.36 -0.39 -16.09
N LEU A 123 7.33 -0.84 -15.30
CA LEU A 123 7.36 -2.15 -14.63
C LEU A 123 7.66 -1.95 -13.14
N ASP A 124 7.41 -2.97 -12.32
CA ASP A 124 7.83 -2.90 -10.93
C ASP A 124 9.37 -2.80 -10.81
N PRO A 125 9.90 -2.30 -9.68
CA PRO A 125 11.34 -2.11 -9.51
C PRO A 125 12.18 -3.39 -9.67
N GLN A 126 11.66 -4.56 -9.31
CA GLN A 126 12.41 -5.81 -9.40
C GLN A 126 12.55 -6.26 -10.86
N MET A 127 11.45 -6.23 -11.64
CA MET A 127 11.47 -6.52 -13.07
C MET A 127 12.29 -5.47 -13.85
N SER A 128 12.18 -4.19 -13.49
CA SER A 128 12.98 -3.12 -14.10
C SER A 128 14.48 -3.35 -13.89
N LYS A 129 14.90 -3.66 -12.65
CA LYS A 129 16.31 -3.99 -12.35
C LYS A 129 16.78 -5.20 -13.15
N MET A 130 15.95 -6.25 -13.23
CA MET A 130 16.26 -7.47 -13.97
C MET A 130 16.55 -7.15 -15.45
N LEU A 131 15.71 -6.34 -16.10
CA LEU A 131 15.90 -5.94 -17.49
C LEU A 131 17.16 -5.10 -17.68
N VAL A 132 17.40 -4.11 -16.82
CA VAL A 132 18.58 -3.24 -16.93
C VAL A 132 19.87 -4.05 -16.79
N ILE A 133 19.94 -4.96 -15.81
CA ILE A 133 21.12 -5.77 -15.53
C ILE A 133 21.30 -6.91 -16.54
N SER A 134 20.24 -7.40 -17.19
CA SER A 134 20.31 -8.49 -18.18
C SER A 134 21.34 -8.26 -19.29
N SER A 135 21.54 -6.98 -19.67
CA SER A 135 22.53 -6.57 -20.67
C SER A 135 23.96 -6.96 -20.28
N LYS A 136 24.29 -6.90 -18.98
CA LYS A 136 25.60 -7.30 -18.44
C LYS A 136 25.78 -8.82 -18.39
N HIS A 137 24.67 -9.56 -18.38
CA HIS A 137 24.66 -11.03 -18.33
C HIS A 137 24.43 -11.68 -19.69
N ASN A 138 24.35 -10.90 -20.77
CA ASN A 138 24.10 -11.36 -22.14
C ASN A 138 22.81 -12.21 -22.28
N CYS A 139 21.77 -11.91 -21.50
CA CYS A 139 20.48 -12.63 -21.50
C CYS A 139 19.28 -11.70 -21.66
N SER A 140 19.47 -10.56 -22.34
CA SER A 140 18.43 -9.52 -22.47
C SER A 140 17.19 -9.98 -23.22
N ASN A 141 17.35 -10.82 -24.25
CA ASN A 141 16.21 -11.31 -25.03
C ASN A 141 15.33 -12.24 -24.18
N GLU A 142 15.95 -13.19 -23.47
CA GLU A 142 15.26 -14.13 -22.59
C GLU A 142 14.57 -13.41 -21.45
N THR A 143 15.25 -12.43 -20.86
CA THR A 143 14.71 -11.61 -19.77
C THR A 143 13.53 -10.76 -20.22
N ALA A 144 13.60 -10.16 -21.42
CA ALA A 144 12.51 -9.39 -22.01
C ALA A 144 11.29 -10.28 -22.28
N THR A 145 11.50 -11.48 -22.81
CA THR A 145 10.42 -12.46 -23.02
C THR A 145 9.78 -12.87 -21.70
N ILE A 146 10.58 -13.17 -20.68
CA ILE A 146 10.07 -13.54 -19.34
C ILE A 146 9.26 -12.38 -18.74
N ALA A 147 9.77 -11.15 -18.81
CA ALA A 147 9.06 -9.96 -18.32
C ALA A 147 7.73 -9.75 -19.05
N ALA A 148 7.70 -9.95 -20.37
CA ALA A 148 6.47 -9.87 -21.16
C ALA A 148 5.45 -10.95 -20.75
N MET A 149 5.90 -12.19 -20.59
CA MET A 149 5.04 -13.32 -20.19
C MET A 149 4.49 -13.15 -18.76
N LEU A 150 5.25 -12.55 -17.84
CA LEU A 150 4.81 -12.27 -16.47
C LEU A 150 3.86 -11.06 -16.38
N SER A 151 3.98 -10.10 -17.31
CA SER A 151 3.12 -8.91 -17.35
C SER A 151 1.74 -9.19 -17.95
N ALA A 152 1.57 -10.32 -18.65
CA ALA A 152 0.31 -10.77 -19.21
C ALA A 152 -0.44 -11.73 -18.26
N PRO A 153 -1.76 -11.91 -18.42
CA PRO A 153 -2.50 -12.96 -17.73
C PRO A 153 -1.87 -14.34 -17.99
N ASN A 154 -1.91 -15.21 -16.98
CA ASN A 154 -1.32 -16.54 -17.06
C ASN A 154 -1.82 -17.33 -18.28
N CYS A 155 -0.89 -17.78 -19.12
CA CYS A 155 -1.18 -18.53 -20.34
C CYS A 155 -1.66 -19.97 -20.09
N PHE A 156 -1.49 -20.51 -18.89
CA PHE A 156 -1.92 -21.86 -18.55
C PHE A 156 -3.38 -21.89 -18.07
N LEU A 157 -4.27 -22.36 -18.94
CA LEU A 157 -5.68 -22.61 -18.60
C LEU A 157 -5.84 -23.97 -17.94
N ARG A 158 -6.52 -24.02 -16.78
CA ARG A 158 -6.76 -25.26 -16.02
C ARG A 158 -8.25 -25.44 -15.68
N PRO A 159 -9.12 -25.74 -16.66
CA PRO A 159 -10.55 -25.97 -16.42
C PRO A 159 -10.78 -27.21 -15.56
N ARG A 160 -11.82 -27.19 -14.70
CA ARG A 160 -12.12 -28.27 -13.73
C ARG A 160 -12.34 -29.63 -14.38
N GLU A 161 -12.94 -29.66 -15.56
CA GLU A 161 -13.29 -30.90 -16.28
C GLU A 161 -12.08 -31.55 -16.97
N ALA A 162 -11.05 -30.77 -17.31
CA ALA A 162 -9.88 -31.24 -18.07
C ALA A 162 -8.55 -30.99 -17.34
N GLN A 163 -8.57 -30.98 -16.00
CA GLN A 163 -7.38 -30.70 -15.19
C GLN A 163 -6.18 -31.58 -15.56
N LYS A 164 -6.39 -32.89 -15.71
CA LYS A 164 -5.32 -33.84 -16.06
C LYS A 164 -4.68 -33.52 -17.41
N ALA A 165 -5.49 -33.23 -18.43
CA ALA A 165 -5.00 -32.89 -19.77
C ALA A 165 -4.27 -31.53 -19.78
N ALA A 166 -4.76 -30.55 -19.01
CA ALA A 166 -4.11 -29.25 -18.86
C ALA A 166 -2.75 -29.36 -18.14
N ASP A 167 -2.68 -30.18 -17.08
CA ASP A 167 -1.44 -30.43 -16.35
C ASP A 167 -0.42 -31.16 -17.27
N GLU A 168 -0.85 -32.18 -18.02
CA GLU A 168 -0.01 -32.87 -19.01
C GLU A 168 0.48 -31.94 -20.12
N ALA A 169 -0.36 -31.02 -20.60
CA ALA A 169 0.04 -30.01 -21.59
C ALA A 169 1.07 -29.03 -21.03
N LYS A 170 0.89 -28.57 -19.79
CA LYS A 170 1.87 -27.70 -19.12
C LYS A 170 3.21 -28.39 -18.94
N THR A 171 3.23 -29.67 -18.55
CA THR A 171 4.47 -30.44 -18.34
C THR A 171 5.31 -30.54 -19.61
N ARG A 172 4.72 -30.50 -20.81
CA ARG A 172 5.46 -30.53 -22.09
C ARG A 172 6.41 -29.35 -22.27
N PHE A 173 6.10 -28.20 -21.67
CA PHE A 173 6.92 -27.00 -21.72
C PHE A 173 7.78 -26.83 -20.47
N GLY A 174 7.62 -27.71 -19.47
CA GLY A 174 8.30 -27.66 -18.20
C GLY A 174 9.82 -27.67 -18.34
N HIS A 175 10.48 -26.76 -17.64
CA HIS A 175 11.93 -26.72 -17.53
C HIS A 175 12.36 -27.12 -16.11
N ILE A 176 13.40 -27.95 -16.01
CA ILE A 176 13.89 -28.47 -14.71
C ILE A 176 14.39 -27.36 -13.78
N ASP A 177 15.01 -26.33 -14.36
CA ASP A 177 15.56 -25.21 -13.60
C ASP A 177 14.52 -24.13 -13.22
N GLY A 178 13.24 -24.30 -13.58
CA GLY A 178 12.15 -23.52 -13.00
C GLY A 178 11.07 -22.99 -13.94
N ASP A 179 10.10 -22.30 -13.34
CA ASP A 179 8.89 -21.81 -14.02
C ASP A 179 9.16 -20.66 -15.00
N HIS A 180 10.12 -19.79 -14.72
CA HIS A 180 10.47 -18.70 -15.66
C HIS A 180 11.01 -19.23 -16.98
N LEU A 181 11.81 -20.29 -16.95
CA LEU A 181 12.29 -20.96 -18.17
C LEU A 181 11.18 -21.77 -18.84
N THR A 182 10.21 -22.25 -18.08
CA THR A 182 8.99 -22.85 -18.63
C THR A 182 8.19 -21.82 -19.44
N LEU A 183 8.06 -20.56 -18.96
CA LEU A 183 7.43 -19.48 -19.72
C LEU A 183 8.20 -19.14 -21.00
N LEU A 184 9.54 -19.18 -20.95
CA LEU A 184 10.38 -18.98 -22.13
C LEU A 184 10.15 -20.07 -23.18
N ASN A 185 10.07 -21.34 -22.76
CA ASN A 185 9.75 -22.46 -23.65
C ASN A 185 8.37 -22.31 -24.29
N VAL A 186 7.36 -21.84 -23.53
CA VAL A 186 6.02 -21.60 -24.06
C VAL A 186 6.02 -20.51 -25.13
N TYR A 187 6.77 -19.43 -24.92
CA TYR A 187 6.82 -18.33 -25.89
C TYR A 187 7.51 -18.73 -27.21
N HIS A 188 8.49 -19.64 -27.17
CA HIS A 188 9.22 -20.11 -28.34
C HIS A 188 8.61 -21.34 -29.04
N ALA A 189 7.57 -21.94 -28.48
CA ALA A 189 6.90 -23.12 -29.03
C ALA A 189 5.94 -22.78 -30.17
#